data_AF-A0A838H3N3-F1
#
_entry.id   AF-A0A838H3N3-F1
#
_cell.length_a   1.000
_cell.length_b   1.000
_cell.length_c   1.000
_cell.angle_alpha   90.00
_cell.angle_beta   90.00
_cell.angle_gamma   90.00
#
_symmetry.space_group_name_H-M   'P 1'
#
loop_
_entity.id
_entity.type
_entity.pdbx_description
1 polymer ?
#
loop_
_entity_poly.entity_id
_entity_poly.type
_entity_poly.pdbx_seq_one_letter_code
_entity_poly.pdbx_strand_id
1 'polypeptide(L)'
;MTEPADTSAVSRLMAERYGVGSPRRRWVLIGSLAVGAVALLAWLAWSAWEQATNNVSGEIVAFEVVSAHQIDVTLDVHRPASAAVQCTVQA
;
A
#
# COMPACT_ATOMS: atom_id res chain seq x y z
N MET A 1 22.56 53.87 5.03
CA MET A 1 21.56 53.76 3.95
C MET A 1 21.90 52.51 3.17
N THR A 2 21.18 51.42 3.40
CA THR A 2 21.38 50.17 2.67
C THR A 2 20.48 50.22 1.44
N GLU A 3 21.10 50.23 0.26
CA GLU A 3 20.43 50.18 -1.04
C GLU A 3 19.66 48.85 -1.15
N PRO A 4 18.38 48.84 -1.59
CA PRO A 4 17.63 47.61 -1.69
C PRO A 4 18.29 46.73 -2.75
N ALA A 5 18.76 45.55 -2.34
CA ALA A 5 19.40 44.60 -3.25
C ALA A 5 18.44 44.26 -4.41
N ASP A 6 18.93 44.46 -5.64
CA ASP A 6 18.20 44.10 -6.85
C ASP A 6 18.00 42.58 -6.90
N THR A 7 16.81 42.15 -6.48
CA THR A 7 16.42 40.75 -6.39
C THR A 7 16.40 40.08 -7.77
N SER A 8 16.25 40.86 -8.85
CA SER A 8 16.29 40.36 -10.23
C SER A 8 17.72 40.01 -10.68
N ALA A 9 18.72 40.75 -10.20
CA ALA A 9 20.13 40.48 -10.44
C ALA A 9 20.58 39.25 -9.64
N VAL A 10 20.19 39.17 -8.37
CA VAL A 10 20.46 38.01 -7.51
C VAL A 10 19.84 36.74 -8.10
N SER A 11 18.59 36.79 -8.55
CA SER A 11 17.92 35.63 -9.14
C SER A 11 18.53 35.16 -10.46
N ARG A 12 19.03 36.08 -11.32
CA ARG A 12 19.79 35.72 -12.53
C ARG A 12 21.13 35.04 -12.21
N LEU A 13 21.90 35.58 -11.26
CA LEU A 13 23.17 34.98 -10.82
C LEU A 13 22.93 33.56 -10.27
N MET A 14 21.88 33.37 -9.47
CA MET A 14 21.50 32.05 -8.98
C MET A 14 21.07 31.11 -10.12
N ALA A 15 20.28 31.61 -11.08
CA ALA A 15 19.86 30.84 -12.25
C ALA A 15 21.04 30.40 -13.14
N GLU A 16 22.06 31.24 -13.31
CA GLU A 16 23.28 30.89 -14.04
C GLU A 16 24.12 29.85 -13.30
N ARG A 17 24.24 29.95 -11.96
CA ARG A 17 25.04 29.03 -11.15
C ARG A 17 24.37 27.67 -10.94
N TYR A 18 23.06 27.65 -10.73
CA TYR A 18 22.30 26.45 -10.35
C TYR A 18 21.38 25.91 -11.46
N GLY A 19 21.21 26.65 -12.56
CA GLY A 19 20.21 26.36 -13.59
C GLY A 19 18.79 26.65 -13.11
N VAL A 20 17.89 26.95 -14.05
CA VAL A 20 16.45 27.02 -13.76
C VAL A 20 15.81 25.65 -13.93
N GLY A 21 15.04 25.22 -12.94
CA GLY A 21 14.29 23.96 -13.02
C GLY A 21 13.32 23.98 -14.22
N SER A 22 13.35 22.95 -15.06
CA SER A 22 12.48 22.91 -16.23
C SER A 22 11.00 22.76 -15.80
N PRO A 23 10.06 23.58 -16.33
CA PRO A 23 8.64 23.44 -16.03
C PRO A 23 8.10 22.05 -16.40
N ARG A 24 8.65 21.46 -17.46
CA ARG A 24 8.33 20.09 -17.91
C ARG A 24 8.62 19.06 -16.82
N ARG A 25 9.77 19.13 -16.14
CA ARG A 25 10.10 18.17 -15.07
C ARG A 25 9.09 18.25 -13.93
N ARG A 26 8.64 19.46 -13.57
CA ARG A 26 7.61 19.65 -12.54
C ARG A 26 6.29 18.99 -12.94
N TRP A 27 5.84 19.19 -14.18
CA TRP A 27 4.61 18.56 -14.68
C TRP A 27 4.71 17.04 -14.79
N VAL A 28 5.85 16.51 -15.23
CA VAL A 28 6.10 15.06 -15.26
C VAL A 28 6.06 14.49 -13.84
N LEU A 29 6.70 15.14 -12.87
CA LEU A 29 6.68 14.70 -11.46
C LEU A 29 5.25 14.71 -10.90
N ILE A 30 4.49 15.78 -11.10
CA ILE A 30 3.10 15.87 -10.65
C ILE A 30 2.23 14.81 -11.31
N GLY A 31 2.38 14.61 -12.63
CA GLY A 31 1.66 13.58 -13.38
C GLY A 31 1.99 12.18 -12.87
N SER A 32 3.28 11.88 -12.65
CA SER A 32 3.71 10.58 -12.12
C SER A 32 3.18 10.32 -10.71
N LEU A 33 3.17 11.35 -9.86
CA LEU A 33 2.62 11.26 -8.50
C LEU A 33 1.11 11.02 -8.52
N ALA A 34 0.39 11.75 -9.38
CA ALA A 34 -1.05 11.58 -9.53
C ALA A 34 -1.41 10.18 -10.03
N VAL A 35 -0.71 9.69 -11.06
CA VAL A 35 -0.90 8.32 -11.57
C VAL A 35 -0.59 7.28 -10.49
N GLY A 36 0.53 7.45 -9.77
CA GLY A 36 0.89 6.56 -8.67
C GLY A 36 -0.15 6.54 -7.55
N ALA A 37 -0.68 7.71 -7.18
CA ALA A 37 -1.74 7.82 -6.17
C ALA A 37 -3.02 7.10 -6.63
N VAL A 38 -3.45 7.28 -7.88
CA VAL A 38 -4.63 6.60 -8.43
C VAL A 38 -4.42 5.08 -8.46
N ALA A 39 -3.26 4.60 -8.90
CA ALA A 39 -2.94 3.18 -8.92
C ALA A 39 -2.96 2.58 -7.51
N LEU A 40 -2.38 3.27 -6.53
CA LEU A 40 -2.37 2.84 -5.13
C LEU A 40 -3.80 2.77 -4.58
N LEU A 41 -4.63 3.79 -4.82
CA LEU A 41 -6.02 3.80 -4.37
C LEU A 41 -6.85 2.68 -5.01
N ALA A 42 -6.67 2.43 -6.31
CA ALA A 42 -7.34 1.33 -6.99
C ALA A 42 -6.94 -0.04 -6.39
N TRP A 43 -5.65 -0.22 -6.10
CA TRP A 43 -5.15 -1.44 -5.47
C TRP A 43 -5.67 -1.61 -4.02
N LEU A 44 -5.72 -0.54 -3.24
CA LEU A 44 -6.30 -0.56 -1.89
C LEU A 44 -7.79 -0.87 -1.92
N ALA A 45 -8.54 -0.26 -2.83
CA ALA A 45 -9.97 -0.54 -2.99
C ALA A 45 -10.21 -2.00 -3.39
N TRP A 46 -9.43 -2.52 -4.33
CA TRP A 46 -9.50 -3.92 -4.75
C TRP A 46 -9.18 -4.89 -3.61
N SER A 47 -8.07 -4.68 -2.90
CA SER A 47 -7.66 -5.55 -1.79
C SER A 47 -8.64 -5.53 -0.62
N ALA A 48 -9.20 -4.36 -0.28
CA ALA A 48 -10.25 -4.26 0.73
C ALA A 48 -11.52 -5.01 0.30
N TRP A 49 -11.93 -4.89 -0.96
CA TRP A 49 -13.07 -5.62 -1.51
C TRP A 49 -12.85 -7.14 -1.45
N GLU A 50 -11.68 -7.60 -1.89
CA GLU A 50 -11.32 -9.02 -1.88
C GLU A 50 -11.36 -9.60 -0.45
N GLN A 51 -10.84 -8.87 0.53
CA GLN A 51 -10.91 -9.30 1.93
C GLN A 51 -12.34 -9.29 2.48
N ALA A 52 -13.16 -8.31 2.13
CA ALA A 52 -14.57 -8.25 2.56
C ALA A 52 -15.44 -9.33 1.90
N THR A 53 -15.13 -9.74 0.67
CA THR A 53 -15.89 -10.79 -0.03
C THR A 53 -15.45 -12.20 0.33
N ASN A 54 -14.31 -12.36 1.02
CA ASN A 54 -13.89 -13.63 1.61
C ASN A 54 -14.80 -13.96 2.79
N ASN A 55 -16.00 -14.47 2.46
CA ASN A 55 -17.03 -14.85 3.41
C ASN A 55 -16.67 -16.09 4.25
N VAL A 56 -15.46 -16.64 4.08
CA VAL A 56 -14.98 -17.81 4.81
C VAL A 56 -13.70 -17.41 5.53
N SER A 57 -13.75 -17.34 6.86
CA SER A 57 -12.57 -17.16 7.71
C SER A 57 -12.40 -18.38 8.61
N GLY A 58 -11.17 -18.77 8.87
CA GLY A 58 -10.83 -19.87 9.77
C GLY A 58 -9.70 -19.47 10.70
N GLU A 59 -9.86 -19.68 12.00
CA GLU A 59 -8.83 -19.40 13.01
C GLU A 59 -8.60 -20.62 13.90
N ILE A 60 -7.34 -20.88 14.25
CA ILE A 60 -6.99 -21.92 15.23
C ILE A 60 -7.21 -21.35 16.62
N VAL A 61 -8.18 -21.89 17.36
CA VAL A 61 -8.51 -21.42 18.72
C VAL A 61 -7.87 -22.24 19.82
N ALA A 62 -7.48 -23.48 19.52
CA ALA A 62 -6.78 -24.36 20.47
C ALA A 62 -5.91 -25.39 19.76
N PHE A 63 -4.87 -25.85 20.45
CA PHE A 63 -4.09 -27.01 20.05
C PHE A 63 -3.70 -27.85 21.28
N GLU A 64 -3.62 -29.16 21.10
CA GLU A 64 -3.23 -30.12 22.12
C GLU A 64 -2.20 -31.09 21.55
N VAL A 65 -1.06 -31.23 22.23
CA VAL A 65 -0.02 -32.19 21.84
C VAL A 65 -0.33 -33.54 22.48
N VAL A 66 -0.86 -34.46 21.69
CA VAL A 66 -1.28 -35.78 22.15
C VAL A 66 -0.08 -36.74 22.23
N SER A 67 0.91 -36.58 21.34
CA SER A 67 2.14 -37.37 21.36
C SER A 67 3.28 -36.66 20.62
N ALA A 68 4.47 -37.27 20.58
CA ALA A 68 5.60 -36.76 19.81
C ALA A 68 5.33 -36.63 18.30
N HIS A 69 4.27 -37.28 17.78
CA HIS A 69 3.92 -37.28 16.34
C HIS A 69 2.45 -36.92 16.08
N GLN A 70 1.71 -36.45 17.09
CA GLN A 70 0.30 -36.09 16.94
C GLN A 70 -0.03 -34.81 17.72
N ILE A 71 -0.71 -33.90 17.03
CA ILE A 71 -1.28 -32.67 17.60
C ILE A 71 -2.73 -32.60 17.14
N ASP A 72 -3.64 -32.38 18.07
CA ASP A 72 -5.03 -32.10 17.78
C ASP A 72 -5.22 -30.57 17.70
N VAL A 73 -5.92 -30.08 16.68
CA VAL A 73 -6.11 -28.65 16.42
C VAL A 73 -7.60 -28.34 16.34
N THR A 74 -8.07 -27.33 17.09
CA THR A 74 -9.45 -26.84 17.02
C THR A 74 -9.50 -25.60 16.13
N LEU A 75 -10.27 -25.67 15.04
CA LEU A 75 -10.50 -24.58 14.11
C LEU A 75 -11.90 -23.99 14.32
N ASP A 76 -12.00 -22.68 14.49
CA ASP A 76 -13.26 -21.95 14.36
C ASP A 76 -13.40 -21.45 12.91
N VAL A 77 -14.45 -21.86 12.21
CA VAL A 77 -14.68 -21.54 10.80
C VAL A 77 -15.97 -20.74 10.67
N HIS A 78 -15.82 -19.45 10.38
CA HIS A 78 -16.94 -18.59 10.07
C HIS A 78 -17.22 -18.65 8.57
N ARG A 79 -18.43 -19.10 8.20
CA ARG A 79 -18.87 -19.15 6.81
C ARG A 79 -20.38 -18.96 6.68
N PRO A 80 -20.89 -18.47 5.53
CA PRO A 80 -22.31 -18.51 5.23
C PRO A 80 -22.77 -19.95 5.03
N ALA A 81 -24.01 -20.25 5.38
CA ALA A 81 -24.57 -21.61 5.32
C ALA A 81 -24.53 -22.23 3.90
N SER A 82 -24.55 -21.40 2.85
CA SER A 82 -24.51 -21.83 1.45
C SER A 82 -23.10 -22.11 0.92
N ALA A 83 -22.03 -21.78 1.65
CA ALA A 83 -20.66 -22.00 1.18
C ALA A 83 -20.18 -23.41 1.52
N ALA A 84 -19.86 -24.19 0.48
CA ALA A 84 -19.09 -25.42 0.65
C ALA A 84 -17.62 -25.06 0.92
N VAL A 85 -17.04 -25.64 1.98
CA VAL A 85 -15.63 -25.42 2.38
C VAL A 85 -14.92 -26.77 2.42
N GLN A 86 -13.66 -26.78 1.98
CA GLN A 86 -12.77 -27.93 2.09
C GLN A 86 -11.60 -27.57 3.00
N CYS A 87 -11.28 -28.44 3.95
CA CYS A 87 -10.10 -28.29 4.79
C CYS A 87 -8.98 -29.15 4.20
N THR A 88 -7.97 -28.53 3.61
CA THR A 88 -6.79 -29.21 3.05
C THR A 88 -5.60 -29.04 3.98
N VAL A 89 -5.00 -30.15 4.39
CA VAL A 89 -3.73 -30.17 5.13
C VAL A 89 -2.61 -30.36 4.11
N GLN A 90 -1.60 -29.47 4.15
CA GLN A 90 -0.43 -29.52 3.27
C GLN A 90 0.83 -29.64 4.13
N ALA A 91 1.86 -30.32 3.60
CA ALA A 91 3.12 -30.61 4.27
C ALA A 91 4.25 -29.70 3.76
#